data_AF-A0A433A1M4-F1
#
_entry.id   AF-A0A433A1M4-F1
#
_cell.length_a   1.000
_cell.length_b   1.000
_cell.length_c   1.000
_cell.angle_alpha   90.00
_cell.angle_beta   90.00
_cell.angle_gamma   90.00
#
_symmetry.space_group_name_H-M   'P 1'
#
loop_
_entity.id
_entity.type
_entity.pdbx_description
1 polymer ?
#
loop_
_entity_poly.entity_id
_entity_poly.type
_entity_poly.pdbx_seq_one_letter_code
_entity_poly.pdbx_strand_id
1 'polypeptide(L)'
;MSKQEPVSQLFAELERAVSQTEYDKAIKLCDKILQLKPDDRDALHCKVITLIRLEKYQDALNVCSKKLAAGDLAFEQAYCFYRTNRLPKALEVIRTTQQEGSVDSRTLRHLEAQVNYRLEDYPACLAVYHGLLQDMSPSNDEYNDVLANYNAVKSALLFSGAELDAKYVPKDNTNTYELAYNSACAHVAQGDLAGAERLLETAKKLCRSSLSDEDYSDEEIERELAVIVVQLAYVYQLRGMVAEAAELYQSVLKTKCVLLFGLFLYSLLSSLSPIATPPPPPLLLQ
;
A
#
# COMPACT_ATOMS: atom_id res chain seq x y z
N MET A 1 35.11 1.12 39.46
CA MET A 1 33.63 1.10 39.32
C MET A 1 33.27 2.14 38.26
N SER A 2 32.83 1.74 37.06
CA SER A 2 32.38 2.73 36.07
C SER A 2 31.10 3.37 36.60
N LYS A 3 31.04 4.71 36.60
CA LYS A 3 29.79 5.42 36.89
C LYS A 3 28.78 4.98 35.83
N GLN A 4 27.71 4.30 36.24
CA GLN A 4 26.60 4.02 35.32
C GLN A 4 26.02 5.36 34.85
N GLU A 5 25.89 5.51 33.53
CA GLU A 5 25.23 6.67 32.94
C GLU A 5 23.79 6.74 33.48
N PRO A 6 23.30 7.92 33.91
CA PRO A 6 21.94 8.05 34.38
C PRO A 6 20.97 7.74 33.23
N VAL A 7 19.91 6.97 33.53
CA VAL A 7 18.91 6.54 32.52
C VAL A 7 18.32 7.72 31.76
N SER A 8 18.13 8.88 32.40
CA SER A 8 17.66 10.11 31.74
C SER A 8 18.59 10.61 30.64
N GLN A 9 19.90 10.47 30.82
CA GLN A 9 20.88 10.84 29.78
C GLN A 9 20.82 9.87 28.61
N LEU A 10 20.64 8.57 28.87
CA LEU A 10 20.47 7.57 27.80
C LEU A 10 19.23 7.85 26.94
N PHE A 11 18.12 8.30 27.54
CA PHE A 11 16.93 8.71 26.79
C PHE A 11 17.17 9.94 25.93
N ALA A 12 17.86 10.96 26.45
CA ALA A 12 18.21 12.14 25.65
C ALA A 12 19.12 11.79 24.46
N GLU A 13 20.07 10.87 24.65
CA GLU A 13 20.91 10.35 23.56
C GLU A 13 20.12 9.53 22.55
N LEU A 14 19.15 8.73 23.01
CA LEU A 14 18.27 7.93 22.17
C LEU A 14 17.40 8.83 21.29
N GLU A 15 16.76 9.84 21.88
CA GLU A 15 15.94 10.81 21.15
C GLU A 15 16.75 11.51 20.04
N ARG A 16 17.98 11.92 20.35
CA ARG A 16 18.90 12.50 19.36
C ARG A 16 19.28 11.51 18.26
N ALA A 17 19.56 10.25 18.61
CA ALA A 17 19.90 9.23 17.61
C ALA A 17 18.72 8.97 16.67
N VAL A 18 17.49 8.91 17.19
CA VAL A 18 16.26 8.72 16.39
C VAL A 18 16.01 9.91 15.48
N SER A 19 16.16 11.15 15.96
CA SER A 19 15.96 12.35 15.15
C SER A 19 17.01 12.51 14.04
N GLN A 20 18.22 12.02 14.28
CA GLN A 20 19.30 11.95 13.28
C GLN A 20 19.25 10.70 12.39
N THR A 21 18.21 9.87 12.53
CA THR A 21 18.05 8.59 11.80
C THR A 21 19.19 7.60 12.00
N GLU A 22 19.96 7.72 13.09
CA GLU A 22 21.05 6.83 13.48
C GLU A 22 20.49 5.53 14.12
N TYR A 23 19.71 4.76 13.36
CA TYR A 23 18.89 3.67 13.88
C TYR A 23 19.66 2.54 14.56
N ASP A 24 20.82 2.13 14.03
CA ASP A 24 21.63 1.10 14.70
C ASP A 24 22.19 1.56 16.06
N LYS A 25 22.45 2.86 16.22
CA LYS A 25 22.85 3.45 17.51
C LYS A 25 21.65 3.55 18.45
N ALA A 26 20.49 3.94 17.94
CA ALA A 26 19.25 3.97 18.72
C ALA A 26 18.94 2.58 19.32
N ILE A 27 19.08 1.50 18.56
CA ILE A 27 18.89 0.12 19.08
C ILE A 27 19.85 -0.17 20.24
N LYS A 28 21.14 0.18 20.12
CA LYS A 28 22.12 -0.03 21.19
C LYS A 28 21.77 0.77 22.45
N LEU A 29 21.24 1.99 22.29
CA LEU A 29 20.79 2.82 23.40
C LEU A 29 19.54 2.22 24.07
N CYS A 30 18.56 1.74 23.29
CA CYS A 30 17.43 0.99 23.82
C CYS A 30 17.90 -0.24 24.62
N ASP A 31 18.85 -1.01 24.09
CA ASP A 31 19.40 -2.19 24.78
C ASP A 31 20.06 -1.83 26.12
N LYS A 32 20.81 -0.73 26.17
CA LYS A 32 21.38 -0.22 27.43
C LYS A 32 20.30 0.20 28.43
N ILE A 33 19.27 0.91 27.98
CA ILE A 33 18.15 1.33 28.84
C ILE A 33 17.43 0.09 29.38
N LEU A 34 17.15 -0.89 28.54
CA LEU A 34 16.46 -2.13 28.91
C LEU A 34 17.31 -3.05 29.79
N GLN A 35 18.65 -2.94 29.77
CA GLN A 35 19.49 -3.60 30.77
C GLN A 35 19.30 -3.01 32.18
N LEU A 36 19.06 -1.70 32.27
CA LEU A 36 18.84 -1.00 33.54
C LEU A 36 17.37 -1.06 33.99
N LYS A 37 16.43 -1.05 33.04
CA LYS A 37 14.99 -1.12 33.24
C LYS A 37 14.36 -2.10 32.24
N PRO A 38 14.32 -3.41 32.55
CA PRO A 38 13.91 -4.46 31.61
C PRO A 38 12.49 -4.38 31.02
N ASP A 39 11.61 -3.63 31.67
CA ASP A 39 10.18 -3.52 31.35
C ASP A 39 9.79 -2.06 31.03
N ASP A 40 10.77 -1.20 30.72
CA ASP A 40 10.53 0.19 30.32
C ASP A 40 9.81 0.24 28.96
N ARG A 41 8.54 0.68 28.97
CA ARG A 41 7.65 0.64 27.81
C ARG A 41 8.11 1.57 26.69
N ASP A 42 8.66 2.74 27.03
CA ASP A 42 9.11 3.71 26.04
C ASP A 42 10.34 3.19 25.29
N ALA A 43 11.29 2.59 26.01
CA ALA A 43 12.45 1.96 25.40
C ALA A 43 12.08 0.73 24.54
N LEU A 44 11.12 -0.10 24.99
CA LEU A 44 10.62 -1.23 24.19
C LEU A 44 9.92 -0.75 22.91
N HIS A 45 9.04 0.24 23.03
CA HIS A 45 8.33 0.82 21.89
C HIS A 45 9.31 1.44 20.89
N CYS A 46 10.23 2.29 21.36
CA CYS A 46 11.24 2.90 20.51
C CYS A 46 12.09 1.84 19.78
N LYS A 47 12.46 0.75 20.48
CA LYS A 47 13.19 -0.36 19.87
C LYS A 47 12.40 -1.04 18.75
N VAL A 48 11.12 -1.35 18.97
CA VAL A 48 10.25 -1.99 17.95
C VAL A 48 10.14 -1.10 16.71
N ILE A 49 9.83 0.18 16.87
CA ILE A 49 9.71 1.14 15.76
C ILE A 49 11.04 1.25 15.00
N THR A 50 12.15 1.34 15.71
CA THR A 50 13.49 1.43 15.08
C THR A 50 13.82 0.17 14.29
N LEU A 51 13.45 -1.01 14.78
CA LEU A 51 13.62 -2.27 14.05
C LEU A 51 12.75 -2.32 12.79
N ILE A 52 11.51 -1.83 12.86
CA ILE A 52 10.62 -1.73 11.69
C ILE A 52 11.19 -0.79 10.63
N ARG A 53 11.74 0.36 11.03
CA ARG A 53 12.39 1.32 10.12
C ARG A 53 13.64 0.76 9.43
N LEU A 54 14.33 -0.18 10.08
CA LEU A 54 15.45 -0.93 9.51
C LEU A 54 15.02 -2.20 8.77
N GLU A 55 13.71 -2.41 8.58
CA GLU A 55 13.12 -3.59 7.96
C GLU A 55 13.45 -4.93 8.68
N LYS A 56 13.87 -4.86 9.95
CA LYS A 56 14.18 -6.01 10.81
C LYS A 56 12.90 -6.54 11.49
N TYR A 57 11.89 -6.90 10.67
CA TYR A 57 10.55 -7.27 11.16
C TYR A 57 10.54 -8.48 12.10
N GLN A 58 11.40 -9.47 11.87
CA GLN A 58 11.45 -10.65 12.72
C GLN A 58 12.03 -10.34 14.11
N ASP A 59 12.98 -9.42 14.18
CA ASP A 59 13.54 -8.96 15.45
C ASP A 59 12.52 -8.12 16.22
N ALA A 60 11.76 -7.26 15.51
CA ALA A 60 10.66 -6.50 16.10
C ALA A 60 9.61 -7.42 16.75
N LEU A 61 9.19 -8.47 16.03
CA LEU A 61 8.26 -9.49 16.55
C LEU A 61 8.82 -10.26 17.75
N ASN A 62 10.13 -10.52 17.77
CA ASN A 62 10.79 -11.16 18.92
C ASN A 62 10.75 -10.26 20.17
N VAL A 63 10.82 -8.94 20.00
CA VAL A 63 10.65 -7.98 21.11
C VAL A 63 9.19 -7.97 21.56
N CYS A 64 8.22 -7.83 20.64
CA CYS A 64 6.80 -7.80 20.96
C CYS A 64 6.36 -9.04 21.76
N SER A 65 6.71 -10.24 21.28
CA SER A 65 6.29 -11.51 21.91
C SER A 65 6.89 -11.78 23.29
N LYS A 66 8.05 -11.21 23.62
CA LYS A 66 8.77 -11.50 24.88
C LYS A 66 8.58 -10.46 25.97
N LYS A 67 8.23 -9.22 25.58
CA LYS A 67 8.37 -8.05 26.45
C LYS A 67 7.14 -7.18 26.54
N LEU A 68 6.16 -7.36 25.67
CA LEU A 68 4.95 -6.54 25.64
C LEU A 68 3.73 -7.36 26.05
N ALA A 69 2.75 -6.69 26.64
CA ALA A 69 1.48 -7.32 26.99
C ALA A 69 0.66 -7.59 25.71
N ALA A 70 -0.36 -8.45 25.81
CA ALA A 70 -1.33 -8.60 24.72
C ALA A 70 -1.96 -7.23 24.39
N GLY A 71 -2.06 -6.91 23.10
CA GLY A 71 -2.60 -5.63 22.61
C GLY A 71 -1.58 -4.48 22.56
N ASP A 72 -0.43 -4.57 23.23
CA ASP A 72 0.61 -3.55 23.13
C ASP A 72 1.26 -3.57 21.75
N LEU A 73 1.35 -2.39 21.12
CA LEU A 73 1.91 -2.24 19.78
C LEU A 73 1.28 -3.20 18.76
N ALA A 74 -0.05 -3.39 18.88
CA ALA A 74 -0.80 -4.29 18.02
C ALA A 74 -0.64 -3.93 16.53
N PHE A 75 -0.60 -2.64 16.20
CA PHE A 75 -0.35 -2.17 14.84
C PHE A 75 1.02 -2.61 14.35
N GLU A 76 2.08 -2.33 15.10
CA GLU A 76 3.46 -2.69 14.75
C GLU A 76 3.63 -4.20 14.60
N GLN A 77 3.01 -4.97 15.50
CA GLN A 77 3.03 -6.43 15.46
C GLN A 77 2.32 -6.96 14.21
N ALA A 78 1.09 -6.51 13.95
CA ALA A 78 0.33 -6.87 12.76
C ALA A 78 1.07 -6.45 11.48
N TYR A 79 1.67 -5.26 11.46
CA TYR A 79 2.45 -4.75 10.35
C TYR A 79 3.68 -5.62 10.07
N CYS A 80 4.41 -6.06 11.11
CA CYS A 80 5.51 -6.99 10.94
C CYS A 80 5.05 -8.34 10.37
N PHE A 81 3.89 -8.87 10.81
CA PHE A 81 3.31 -10.07 10.20
C PHE A 81 2.94 -9.86 8.73
N TYR A 82 2.35 -8.71 8.39
CA TYR A 82 2.02 -8.32 7.02
C TYR A 82 3.27 -8.26 6.12
N ARG A 83 4.32 -7.55 6.56
CA ARG A 83 5.59 -7.41 5.84
C ARG A 83 6.35 -8.73 5.68
N THR A 84 6.14 -9.68 6.59
CA THR A 84 6.72 -11.03 6.52
C THR A 84 5.79 -12.07 5.88
N ASN A 85 4.74 -11.63 5.17
CA ASN A 85 3.76 -12.47 4.48
C ASN A 85 3.03 -13.50 5.37
N ARG A 86 2.91 -13.22 6.68
CA ARG A 86 2.16 -14.03 7.64
C ARG A 86 0.77 -13.43 7.84
N LEU A 87 0.02 -13.31 6.75
CA LEU A 87 -1.25 -12.58 6.67
C LEU A 87 -2.32 -13.07 7.67
N PRO A 88 -2.53 -14.38 7.88
CA PRO A 88 -3.52 -14.85 8.88
C PRO A 88 -3.18 -14.40 10.30
N LYS A 89 -1.89 -14.35 10.66
CA LYS A 89 -1.45 -13.86 11.98
C LYS A 89 -1.62 -12.36 12.12
N ALA A 90 -1.39 -11.60 11.06
CA ALA A 90 -1.66 -10.16 11.07
C ALA A 90 -3.15 -9.91 11.35
N LEU A 91 -4.03 -10.65 10.67
CA LEU A 91 -5.49 -10.54 10.83
C LEU A 91 -5.96 -11.00 12.22
N GLU A 92 -5.36 -12.04 12.78
CA GLU A 92 -5.62 -12.51 14.14
C GLU A 92 -5.31 -11.43 15.19
N VAL A 93 -4.14 -10.79 15.09
CA VAL A 93 -3.75 -9.69 15.99
C VAL A 93 -4.75 -8.54 15.87
N ILE A 94 -5.04 -8.09 14.65
CA ILE A 94 -5.98 -6.97 14.39
C ILE A 94 -7.35 -7.24 15.02
N ARG A 95 -7.94 -8.41 14.75
CA ARG A 95 -9.28 -8.76 15.22
C ARG A 95 -9.34 -8.92 16.73
N THR A 96 -8.31 -9.49 17.34
CA THR A 96 -8.24 -9.64 18.81
C THR A 96 -8.20 -8.26 19.47
N THR A 97 -7.35 -7.36 18.95
CA THR A 97 -7.24 -5.98 19.45
C THR A 97 -8.55 -5.19 19.33
N GLN A 98 -9.28 -5.33 18.21
CA GLN A 98 -10.58 -4.69 18.01
C GLN A 98 -11.66 -5.23 18.97
N GLN A 99 -11.65 -6.54 19.28
CA GLN A 99 -12.64 -7.17 20.18
C GLN A 99 -12.46 -6.76 21.64
N GLU A 100 -11.23 -6.50 22.09
CA GLU A 100 -10.91 -6.13 23.47
C GLU A 100 -11.34 -4.70 23.84
N GLY A 101 -12.02 -3.97 22.93
CA GLY A 101 -12.49 -2.61 23.16
C GLY A 101 -11.36 -1.57 23.22
N SER A 102 -10.14 -1.97 22.85
CA SER A 102 -9.05 -1.04 22.60
C SER A 102 -9.38 -0.21 21.35
N VAL A 103 -8.91 1.04 21.32
CA VAL A 103 -9.28 2.05 20.30
C VAL A 103 -9.27 1.44 18.89
N ASP A 104 -10.43 1.48 18.21
CA ASP A 104 -10.53 1.23 16.78
C ASP A 104 -9.73 2.31 16.04
N SER A 105 -8.44 2.04 15.83
CA SER A 105 -7.56 2.95 15.13
C SER A 105 -7.80 2.84 13.64
N ARG A 106 -8.06 3.97 12.97
CA ARG A 106 -8.15 4.07 11.52
C ARG A 106 -6.99 3.35 10.83
N THR A 107 -5.78 3.48 11.37
CA THR A 107 -4.56 2.85 10.86
C THR A 107 -4.62 1.32 10.93
N LEU A 108 -5.22 0.76 11.99
CA LEU A 108 -5.39 -0.69 12.13
C LEU A 108 -6.42 -1.22 11.13
N ARG A 109 -7.52 -0.49 10.91
CA ARG A 109 -8.50 -0.79 9.85
C ARG A 109 -7.91 -0.68 8.45
N HIS A 110 -7.05 0.30 8.19
CA HIS A 110 -6.30 0.35 6.92
C HIS A 110 -5.47 -0.90 6.71
N LEU A 111 -4.70 -1.32 7.72
CA LEU A 111 -3.90 -2.54 7.65
C LEU A 111 -4.78 -3.79 7.50
N GLU A 112 -5.94 -3.84 8.15
CA GLU A 112 -6.92 -4.92 7.99
C GLU A 112 -7.37 -5.04 6.54
N ALA A 113 -7.73 -3.93 5.91
CA ALA A 113 -8.15 -3.90 4.52
C ALA A 113 -7.01 -4.36 3.59
N GLN A 114 -5.78 -3.90 3.81
CA GLN A 114 -4.60 -4.35 3.05
C GLN A 114 -4.33 -5.84 3.22
N VAL A 115 -4.48 -6.38 4.43
CA VAL A 115 -4.34 -7.82 4.71
C VAL A 115 -5.42 -8.62 3.97
N ASN A 116 -6.70 -8.21 4.05
CA ASN A 116 -7.80 -8.86 3.35
C ASN A 116 -7.62 -8.80 1.83
N TYR A 117 -7.14 -7.68 1.28
CA TYR A 117 -6.84 -7.55 -0.15
C TYR A 117 -5.80 -8.57 -0.60
N ARG A 118 -4.70 -8.73 0.16
CA ARG A 118 -3.64 -9.72 -0.15
C ARG A 118 -4.07 -11.17 0.07
N LEU A 119 -5.09 -11.40 0.88
CA LEU A 119 -5.74 -12.70 1.04
C LEU A 119 -6.81 -12.96 -0.04
N GLU A 120 -7.03 -11.99 -0.94
CA GLU A 120 -8.12 -12.00 -1.94
C GLU A 120 -9.53 -12.11 -1.32
N ASP A 121 -9.67 -11.78 -0.02
CA ASP A 121 -10.95 -11.60 0.65
C ASP A 121 -11.49 -10.19 0.35
N TYR A 122 -11.81 -9.97 -0.92
CA TYR A 122 -12.31 -8.70 -1.41
C TYR A 122 -13.62 -8.25 -0.74
N PRO A 123 -14.59 -9.13 -0.42
CA PRO A 123 -15.78 -8.73 0.34
C PRO A 123 -15.45 -8.15 1.72
N ALA A 124 -14.57 -8.79 2.49
CA ALA A 124 -14.14 -8.25 3.78
C ALA A 124 -13.37 -6.93 3.61
N CYS A 125 -12.48 -6.87 2.62
CA CYS A 125 -11.73 -5.65 2.29
C CYS A 125 -12.66 -4.47 1.95
N LEU A 126 -13.68 -4.69 1.11
CA LEU A 126 -14.68 -3.68 0.75
C LEU A 126 -15.47 -3.20 1.96
N ALA A 127 -15.85 -4.11 2.86
CA ALA A 127 -16.59 -3.76 4.07
C ALA A 127 -15.78 -2.80 4.96
N VAL A 128 -14.48 -3.09 5.15
CA VAL A 128 -13.58 -2.24 5.96
C VAL A 128 -13.41 -0.85 5.35
N TYR A 129 -13.06 -0.76 4.06
CA TYR A 129 -12.90 0.54 3.40
C TYR A 129 -14.21 1.33 3.31
N HIS A 130 -15.34 0.65 3.09
CA HIS A 130 -16.65 1.29 3.10
C HIS A 130 -16.94 1.94 4.46
N GLY A 131 -16.70 1.22 5.55
CA GLY A 131 -16.84 1.79 6.89
C GLY A 131 -15.89 2.97 7.11
N LEU A 132 -14.63 2.86 6.66
CA LEU A 132 -13.65 3.95 6.83
C LEU A 132 -14.12 5.25 6.16
N LEU A 133 -14.70 5.14 4.96
CA LEU A 133 -15.25 6.29 4.23
C LEU A 133 -16.54 6.84 4.86
N GLN A 134 -17.35 6.01 5.52
CA GLN A 134 -18.53 6.48 6.26
C GLN A 134 -18.15 7.30 7.50
N ASP A 135 -17.03 6.95 8.13
CA ASP A 135 -16.51 7.62 9.33
C ASP A 135 -15.68 8.88 9.01
N MET A 136 -15.46 9.19 7.73
CA MET A 136 -14.55 10.24 7.27
C MET A 136 -15.27 11.39 6.53
N SER A 137 -14.86 12.62 6.80
CA SER A 137 -15.27 13.78 5.99
C SER A 137 -14.58 13.75 4.63
N PRO A 138 -15.27 14.06 3.52
CA PRO A 138 -14.62 14.27 2.21
C PRO A 138 -13.54 15.36 2.18
N SER A 139 -13.49 16.23 3.20
CA SER A 139 -12.45 17.25 3.37
C SER A 139 -11.21 16.75 4.13
N ASN A 140 -11.16 15.47 4.50
CA ASN A 140 -10.00 14.87 5.16
C ASN A 140 -8.91 14.59 4.12
N ASP A 141 -7.65 14.92 4.45
CA ASP A 141 -6.53 14.77 3.53
C ASP A 141 -6.30 13.32 3.07
N GLU A 142 -6.63 12.33 3.92
CA GLU A 142 -6.51 10.89 3.61
C GLU A 142 -7.71 10.35 2.79
N TYR A 143 -8.77 11.15 2.59
CA TYR A 143 -10.03 10.66 2.00
C TYR A 143 -9.85 10.12 0.58
N ASN A 144 -9.08 10.83 -0.25
CA ASN A 144 -8.82 10.40 -1.61
C ASN A 144 -7.98 9.11 -1.63
N ASP A 145 -7.07 8.92 -0.68
CA ASP A 145 -6.25 7.70 -0.60
C ASP A 145 -7.10 6.48 -0.20
N VAL A 146 -7.97 6.65 0.80
CA VAL A 146 -8.94 5.62 1.21
C VAL A 146 -9.89 5.30 0.04
N LEU A 147 -10.35 6.32 -0.68
CA LEU A 147 -11.26 6.17 -1.81
C LEU A 147 -10.60 5.48 -3.00
N ALA A 148 -9.34 5.81 -3.30
CA ALA A 148 -8.55 5.16 -4.33
C ALA A 148 -8.42 3.66 -4.02
N ASN A 149 -8.03 3.32 -2.79
CA ASN A 149 -7.95 1.95 -2.32
C ASN A 149 -9.30 1.22 -2.39
N TYR A 150 -10.38 1.87 -1.94
CA TYR A 150 -11.73 1.31 -2.04
C TYR A 150 -12.12 0.99 -3.48
N ASN A 151 -11.82 1.88 -4.44
CA ASN A 151 -12.08 1.65 -5.86
C ASN A 151 -11.17 0.57 -6.46
N ALA A 152 -9.94 0.42 -5.97
CA ALA A 152 -9.05 -0.66 -6.37
C ALA A 152 -9.64 -2.03 -6.02
N VAL A 153 -10.16 -2.17 -4.80
CA VAL A 153 -10.77 -3.43 -4.33
C VAL A 153 -12.02 -3.78 -5.12
N LYS A 154 -12.86 -2.78 -5.46
CA LYS A 154 -14.02 -3.00 -6.35
C LYS A 154 -13.58 -3.55 -7.71
N SER A 155 -12.53 -2.97 -8.28
CA SER A 155 -11.99 -3.40 -9.57
C SER A 155 -11.44 -4.83 -9.48
N ALA A 156 -10.69 -5.15 -8.42
CA ALA A 156 -10.17 -6.49 -8.18
C ALA A 156 -11.30 -7.53 -8.00
N LEU A 157 -12.36 -7.19 -7.26
CA LEU A 157 -13.53 -8.06 -7.12
C LEU A 157 -14.18 -8.34 -8.49
N LEU A 158 -14.38 -7.32 -9.32
CA LEU A 158 -14.95 -7.49 -10.66
C LEU A 158 -14.04 -8.37 -11.54
N PHE A 159 -12.71 -8.17 -11.48
CA PHE A 159 -11.77 -9.01 -12.22
C PHE A 159 -11.73 -10.47 -11.74
N SER A 160 -12.08 -10.75 -10.48
CA SER A 160 -12.24 -12.11 -9.98
C SER A 160 -13.47 -12.84 -10.55
N GLY A 161 -14.33 -12.13 -11.29
CA GLY A 161 -15.60 -12.64 -11.84
C GLY A 161 -16.76 -12.57 -10.85
N ALA A 162 -16.55 -11.98 -9.67
CA ALA A 162 -17.59 -11.77 -8.68
C ALA A 162 -18.39 -10.49 -8.97
N GLU A 163 -19.65 -10.47 -8.51
CA GLU A 163 -20.53 -9.32 -8.66
C GLU A 163 -20.41 -8.35 -7.47
N LEU A 164 -20.55 -7.05 -7.75
CA LEU A 164 -20.66 -6.02 -6.72
C LEU A 164 -22.11 -5.90 -6.24
N ASP A 165 -22.29 -5.78 -4.93
CA ASP A 165 -23.55 -5.31 -4.35
C ASP A 165 -23.89 -3.91 -4.90
N ALA A 166 -25.18 -3.62 -5.10
CA ALA A 166 -25.70 -2.34 -5.58
C ALA A 166 -25.18 -1.12 -4.78
N LYS A 167 -24.88 -1.27 -3.49
CA LYS A 167 -24.31 -0.19 -2.67
C LYS A 167 -22.83 0.10 -2.97
N TYR A 168 -22.13 -0.84 -3.61
CA TYR A 168 -20.71 -0.75 -3.93
C TYR A 168 -20.42 -0.42 -5.40
N VAL A 169 -21.45 -0.10 -6.18
CA VAL A 169 -21.32 0.27 -7.60
C VAL A 169 -20.20 1.31 -7.78
N PRO A 170 -19.24 1.05 -8.69
CA PRO A 170 -18.17 2.00 -8.98
C PRO A 170 -18.75 3.32 -9.48
N LYS A 171 -18.12 4.43 -9.09
CA LYS A 171 -18.46 5.75 -9.58
C LYS A 171 -17.19 6.40 -10.10
N ASP A 172 -17.25 6.95 -11.30
CA ASP A 172 -16.15 7.68 -11.88
C ASP A 172 -15.73 8.82 -10.97
N ASN A 173 -14.43 8.90 -10.72
CA ASN A 173 -13.82 10.00 -10.00
C ASN A 173 -12.49 10.34 -10.66
N THR A 174 -12.28 11.63 -10.93
CA THR A 174 -11.09 12.16 -11.61
C THR A 174 -10.42 13.26 -10.80
N ASN A 175 -10.60 13.26 -9.47
CA ASN A 175 -9.96 14.23 -8.57
C ASN A 175 -8.44 14.03 -8.51
N THR A 176 -7.98 12.78 -8.58
CA THR A 176 -6.57 12.40 -8.69
C THR A 176 -6.39 11.40 -9.82
N TYR A 177 -5.14 11.18 -10.25
CA TYR A 177 -4.88 10.24 -11.33
C TYR A 177 -5.11 8.78 -10.91
N GLU A 178 -4.91 8.43 -9.64
CA GLU A 178 -5.18 7.11 -9.07
C GLU A 178 -6.68 6.82 -9.04
N LEU A 179 -7.51 7.82 -8.70
CA LEU A 179 -8.96 7.70 -8.73
C LEU A 179 -9.46 7.49 -10.18
N ALA A 180 -8.90 8.23 -11.14
CA ALA A 180 -9.23 8.06 -12.55
C ALA A 180 -8.77 6.68 -13.06
N TYR A 181 -7.57 6.25 -12.69
CA TYR A 181 -7.00 4.95 -13.05
C TYR A 181 -7.84 3.78 -12.49
N ASN A 182 -8.20 3.81 -11.21
CA ASN A 182 -9.01 2.76 -10.60
C ASN A 182 -10.45 2.76 -11.13
N SER A 183 -11.00 3.92 -11.48
CA SER A 183 -12.29 3.99 -12.20
C SER A 183 -12.17 3.31 -13.56
N ALA A 184 -11.09 3.56 -14.31
CA ALA A 184 -10.84 2.88 -15.57
C ALA A 184 -10.71 1.36 -15.41
N CYS A 185 -10.05 0.87 -14.36
CA CYS A 185 -9.92 -0.55 -14.08
C CYS A 185 -11.29 -1.22 -13.90
N ALA A 186 -12.23 -0.57 -13.19
CA ALA A 186 -13.60 -1.06 -13.07
C ALA A 186 -14.31 -1.15 -14.43
N HIS A 187 -14.15 -0.13 -15.29
CA HIS A 187 -14.68 -0.14 -16.66
C HIS A 187 -14.09 -1.27 -17.51
N VAL A 188 -12.78 -1.53 -17.41
CA VAL A 188 -12.13 -2.68 -18.08
C VAL A 188 -12.75 -3.99 -17.62
N ALA A 189 -12.93 -4.18 -16.31
CA ALA A 189 -13.52 -5.39 -15.75
C ALA A 189 -14.98 -5.61 -16.21
N GLN A 190 -15.71 -4.52 -16.47
CA GLN A 190 -17.08 -4.55 -16.98
C GLN A 190 -17.17 -4.64 -18.52
N GLY A 191 -16.03 -4.61 -19.22
CA GLY A 191 -15.98 -4.62 -20.69
C GLY A 191 -16.31 -3.30 -21.36
N ASP A 192 -16.48 -2.20 -20.61
CA ASP A 192 -16.63 -0.85 -21.18
C ASP A 192 -15.25 -0.27 -21.53
N LEU A 193 -14.71 -0.74 -22.65
CA LEU A 193 -13.39 -0.35 -23.13
C LEU A 193 -13.32 1.13 -23.53
N ALA A 194 -14.43 1.71 -23.99
CA ALA A 194 -14.48 3.13 -24.38
C ALA A 194 -14.46 4.06 -23.15
N GLY A 195 -15.18 3.68 -22.09
CA GLY A 195 -15.12 4.37 -20.80
C GLY A 195 -13.73 4.26 -20.15
N ALA A 196 -13.16 3.06 -20.16
CA ALA A 196 -11.81 2.82 -19.63
C ALA A 196 -10.74 3.68 -20.31
N GLU A 197 -10.73 3.73 -21.64
CA GLU A 197 -9.78 4.56 -22.40
C GLU A 197 -9.88 6.05 -22.05
N ARG A 198 -11.11 6.60 -22.02
CA ARG A 198 -11.34 8.00 -21.65
C ARG A 198 -10.80 8.33 -20.25
N LEU A 199 -11.00 7.42 -19.29
CA LEU A 199 -10.53 7.58 -17.93
C LEU A 199 -9.00 7.42 -17.83
N LEU A 200 -8.38 6.51 -18.57
CA LEU A 200 -6.92 6.34 -18.61
C LEU A 200 -6.22 7.54 -19.24
N GLU A 201 -6.77 8.13 -20.30
CA GLU A 201 -6.24 9.36 -20.87
C GLU A 201 -6.38 10.55 -19.90
N THR A 202 -7.47 10.58 -19.12
CA THR A 202 -7.62 11.55 -18.03
C THR A 202 -6.57 11.32 -16.94
N ALA A 203 -6.39 10.08 -16.48
CA ALA A 203 -5.38 9.71 -15.48
C ALA A 203 -3.97 10.09 -15.93
N LYS A 204 -3.61 9.80 -17.19
CA LYS A 204 -2.33 10.15 -17.79
C LYS A 204 -2.05 11.65 -17.76
N LYS A 205 -3.06 12.46 -18.10
CA LYS A 205 -2.95 13.93 -18.06
C LYS A 205 -2.77 14.45 -16.63
N LEU A 206 -3.59 13.95 -15.71
CA LEU A 206 -3.53 14.33 -14.29
C LEU A 206 -2.18 13.98 -13.66
N CYS A 207 -1.69 12.75 -13.89
CA CYS A 207 -0.41 12.28 -13.37
C CYS A 207 0.73 13.18 -13.85
N ARG A 208 0.78 13.48 -15.16
CA ARG A 208 1.81 14.36 -15.72
C ARG A 208 1.72 15.78 -15.12
N SER A 209 0.53 16.38 -15.02
CA SER A 209 0.39 17.72 -14.44
C SER A 209 0.82 17.75 -12.97
N SER A 210 0.37 16.79 -12.17
CA SER A 210 0.67 16.75 -10.73
C SER A 210 2.16 16.60 -10.46
N LEU A 211 2.85 15.71 -11.20
CA LEU A 211 4.28 15.47 -10.99
C LEU A 211 5.16 16.60 -11.54
N SER A 212 4.74 17.27 -12.62
CA SER A 212 5.42 18.46 -13.12
C SER A 212 5.35 19.65 -12.13
N ASP A 213 4.28 19.74 -11.35
CA ASP A 213 4.13 20.77 -10.31
C ASP A 213 5.01 20.51 -9.07
N GLU A 214 5.52 19.29 -8.91
CA GLU A 214 6.35 18.85 -7.76
C GLU A 214 7.86 18.71 -8.09
N ASP A 215 8.34 19.33 -9.18
CA ASP A 215 9.75 19.32 -9.62
C ASP A 215 10.33 17.92 -9.92
N TYR A 216 9.49 16.94 -10.29
CA TYR A 216 9.95 15.62 -10.73
C TYR A 216 10.68 15.73 -12.08
N SER A 217 11.73 14.92 -12.25
CA SER A 217 12.39 14.78 -13.56
C SER A 217 11.49 14.10 -14.59
N ASP A 218 11.71 14.37 -15.88
CA ASP A 218 11.00 13.70 -16.97
C ASP A 218 11.12 12.17 -16.85
N GLU A 219 12.27 11.67 -16.43
CA GLU A 219 12.44 10.24 -16.17
C GLU A 219 11.53 9.75 -15.05
N GLU A 220 11.42 10.47 -13.93
CA GLU A 220 10.51 10.10 -12.82
C GLU A 220 9.05 10.13 -13.24
N ILE A 221 8.63 11.15 -13.99
CA ILE A 221 7.27 11.25 -14.52
C ILE A 221 6.95 10.05 -15.40
N GLU A 222 7.85 9.66 -16.31
CA GLU A 222 7.64 8.50 -17.17
C GLU A 222 7.64 7.17 -16.41
N ARG A 223 8.29 7.09 -15.24
CA ARG A 223 8.19 5.91 -14.36
C ARG A 223 6.81 5.80 -13.72
N GLU A 224 6.25 6.90 -13.23
CA GLU A 224 4.92 6.92 -12.64
C GLU A 224 3.82 6.69 -13.70
N LEU A 225 3.98 7.26 -14.90
CA LEU A 225 3.06 7.06 -16.01
C LEU A 225 3.04 5.63 -16.55
N ALA A 226 4.08 4.82 -16.28
CA ALA A 226 4.21 3.49 -16.85
C ALA A 226 2.97 2.62 -16.62
N VAL A 227 2.45 2.57 -15.39
CA VAL A 227 1.28 1.73 -15.06
C VAL A 227 0.02 2.15 -15.83
N ILE A 228 -0.19 3.45 -16.02
CA ILE A 228 -1.30 4.01 -16.78
C ILE A 228 -1.16 3.67 -18.26
N VAL A 229 0.05 3.84 -18.81
CA VAL A 229 0.32 3.54 -20.23
C VAL A 229 0.15 2.06 -20.54
N VAL A 230 0.60 1.17 -19.65
CA VAL A 230 0.42 -0.29 -19.81
C VAL A 230 -1.06 -0.67 -19.76
N GLN A 231 -1.85 -0.07 -18.88
CA GLN A 231 -3.30 -0.31 -18.83
C GLN A 231 -4.00 0.22 -20.09
N LEU A 232 -3.58 1.36 -20.62
CA LEU A 232 -4.11 1.92 -21.87
C LEU A 232 -3.77 1.03 -23.07
N ALA A 233 -2.53 0.54 -23.15
CA ALA A 233 -2.12 -0.44 -24.14
C ALA A 233 -2.95 -1.73 -24.06
N TYR A 234 -3.27 -2.18 -22.84
CA TYR A 234 -4.14 -3.34 -22.64
C TYR A 234 -5.56 -3.08 -23.15
N VAL A 235 -6.12 -1.89 -22.91
CA VAL A 235 -7.42 -1.51 -23.48
C VAL A 235 -7.38 -1.51 -25.01
N TYR A 236 -6.31 -0.96 -25.63
CA TYR A 236 -6.13 -1.01 -27.09
C TYR A 236 -6.04 -2.45 -27.61
N GLN A 237 -5.33 -3.33 -26.92
CA GLN A 237 -5.26 -4.76 -27.26
C GLN A 237 -6.65 -5.41 -27.22
N LEU A 238 -7.44 -5.17 -26.17
CA LEU A 238 -8.81 -5.69 -26.06
C LEU A 238 -9.74 -5.15 -27.15
N ARG A 239 -9.49 -3.93 -27.65
CA ARG A 239 -10.21 -3.32 -28.78
C ARG A 239 -9.73 -3.80 -30.16
N GLY A 240 -8.70 -4.63 -30.23
CA GLY A 240 -8.09 -5.08 -31.50
C GLY A 240 -7.14 -4.07 -32.16
N MET A 241 -6.79 -2.99 -31.46
CA MET A 241 -5.82 -1.97 -31.89
C MET A 241 -4.40 -2.43 -31.57
N VAL A 242 -3.99 -3.52 -32.20
CA VAL A 242 -2.78 -4.27 -31.84
C VAL A 242 -1.50 -3.46 -32.10
N ALA A 243 -1.45 -2.67 -33.17
CA ALA A 243 -0.27 -1.87 -33.51
C ALA A 243 -0.04 -0.76 -32.48
N GLU A 244 -1.11 -0.04 -32.13
CA GLU A 244 -1.10 1.03 -31.14
C GLU A 244 -0.79 0.50 -29.74
N ALA A 245 -1.34 -0.65 -29.36
CA ALA A 245 -0.99 -1.33 -28.11
C ALA A 245 0.50 -1.70 -28.05
N ALA A 246 1.04 -2.27 -29.13
CA ALA A 246 2.45 -2.65 -29.21
C ALA A 246 3.39 -1.44 -29.10
N GLU A 247 3.05 -0.30 -29.72
CA GLU A 247 3.81 0.94 -29.59
C GLU A 247 3.89 1.43 -28.14
N LEU A 248 2.77 1.43 -27.41
CA LEU A 248 2.71 1.84 -26.00
C LEU A 248 3.47 0.87 -25.09
N TYR A 249 3.36 -0.45 -25.29
CA TYR A 249 4.16 -1.40 -24.52
C TYR A 249 5.66 -1.22 -24.76
N GLN A 250 6.06 -0.99 -26.02
CA GLN A 250 7.46 -0.72 -26.36
C GLN A 250 7.96 0.60 -25.79
N SER A 251 7.12 1.64 -25.70
CA SER A 251 7.54 2.91 -25.11
C SER A 251 7.89 2.73 -23.63
N VAL A 252 7.09 1.97 -22.89
CA VAL A 252 7.35 1.66 -21.47
C VAL A 252 8.61 0.82 -21.28
N LEU A 253 8.89 -0.16 -22.16
CA LEU A 253 10.10 -0.98 -22.10
C LEU A 253 11.40 -0.21 -22.41
N LYS A 254 11.32 0.88 -23.18
CA LYS A 254 12.48 1.71 -23.54
C LYS A 254 12.89 2.64 -22.40
N THR A 255 11.95 3.06 -21.58
CA THR A 255 12.23 3.70 -20.29
C THR A 255 13.00 2.68 -19.45
N LYS A 256 14.15 3.02 -18.85
CA LYS A 256 14.96 2.06 -18.04
C LYS A 256 14.26 1.52 -16.78
N CYS A 257 12.96 1.75 -16.62
CA CYS A 257 12.08 0.84 -15.91
C CYS A 257 12.19 -0.50 -16.63
N VAL A 258 12.51 -1.60 -15.99
CA VAL A 258 11.48 -2.43 -15.42
C VAL A 258 12.23 -3.65 -14.88
N LEU A 259 12.40 -3.74 -13.56
CA LEU A 259 12.69 -5.01 -12.88
C LEU A 259 11.43 -5.66 -12.29
N LEU A 260 10.32 -4.90 -12.15
CA LEU A 260 9.08 -5.40 -11.50
C LEU A 260 7.96 -5.82 -12.47
N PHE A 261 7.93 -5.30 -13.69
CA PHE A 261 6.92 -5.63 -14.72
C PHE A 261 7.48 -6.34 -15.96
N GLY A 262 8.76 -6.71 -15.98
CA GLY A 262 9.47 -7.00 -17.23
C GLY A 262 8.90 -8.26 -17.87
N LEU A 263 8.80 -9.32 -17.08
CA LEU A 263 8.19 -10.58 -17.47
C LEU A 263 6.70 -10.43 -17.83
N PHE A 264 5.97 -9.54 -17.15
CA PHE A 264 4.56 -9.25 -17.42
C PHE A 264 4.37 -8.52 -18.76
N LEU A 265 5.17 -7.49 -19.02
CA LEU A 265 5.20 -6.74 -20.28
C LEU A 265 5.65 -7.60 -21.47
N TYR A 266 6.67 -8.45 -21.26
CA TYR A 266 7.08 -9.43 -22.27
C TYR A 266 5.97 -10.45 -22.55
N SER A 267 5.21 -10.89 -21.55
CA SER A 267 4.04 -11.76 -21.74
C SER A 267 2.92 -11.06 -22.52
N LEU A 268 2.66 -9.78 -22.25
CA LEU A 268 1.68 -8.97 -22.99
C LEU A 268 2.10 -8.80 -24.46
N LEU A 269 3.36 -8.42 -24.71
CA LEU A 269 3.91 -8.24 -26.05
C LEU A 269 4.05 -9.53 -26.86
N SER A 270 4.27 -10.68 -26.21
CA SER A 270 4.44 -11.96 -26.92
C SER A 270 3.12 -12.66 -27.22
N SER A 271 2.10 -12.44 -26.39
CA SER A 271 0.79 -13.05 -26.62
C SER A 271 -0.05 -12.29 -27.62
N LEU A 272 -0.06 -10.93 -27.59
CA LEU A 272 -0.89 -9.99 -28.40
C LEU A 272 -2.34 -10.48 -28.66
N SER A 273 -2.79 -11.44 -27.87
CA SER A 273 -4.00 -12.20 -28.04
C SER A 273 -4.88 -11.78 -26.89
N PRO A 274 -6.12 -11.32 -27.15
CA PRO A 274 -7.00 -10.82 -26.10
C PRO A 274 -7.44 -11.92 -25.10
N ILE A 275 -7.11 -13.20 -25.35
CA ILE A 275 -7.68 -14.35 -24.63
C ILE A 275 -6.79 -14.84 -23.47
N ALA A 276 -5.52 -14.43 -23.36
CA ALA A 276 -4.57 -15.09 -22.45
C ALA A 276 -3.83 -14.18 -21.45
N THR A 277 -4.04 -12.86 -21.46
CA THR A 277 -3.27 -11.94 -20.60
C THR A 277 -4.12 -11.25 -19.56
N PRO A 278 -3.78 -11.38 -18.26
CA PRO A 278 -4.46 -10.63 -17.21
C PRO A 278 -4.14 -9.12 -17.33
N PRO A 279 -5.09 -8.25 -16.94
CA PRO A 279 -4.87 -6.81 -16.89
C PRO A 279 -3.81 -6.45 -15.85
N PRO A 280 -3.14 -5.29 -15.98
CA PRO A 280 -2.44 -4.68 -14.86
C PRO A 280 -3.37 -4.53 -13.64
N PRO A 281 -2.84 -4.72 -12.42
CA PRO A 281 -3.66 -4.64 -11.22
C PRO A 281 -4.09 -3.19 -10.94
N PRO A 282 -5.23 -2.97 -10.28
CA PRO A 282 -5.60 -1.65 -9.81
C PRO A 282 -4.58 -1.11 -8.78
N LEU A 283 -4.48 0.21 -8.66
CA LEU A 283 -3.54 0.88 -7.75
C LEU A 283 -4.05 0.84 -6.32
N LEU A 284 -3.36 0.06 -5.47
CA LEU A 284 -3.53 0.09 -4.02
C LEU A 284 -2.39 0.91 -3.40
N LEU A 285 -2.75 2.04 -2.79
CA LEU A 285 -1.88 2.89 -2.00
C LEU A 285 -1.52 2.19 -0.67
N GLN A 286 -0.22 2.17 -0.35
CA GLN A 286 0.37 1.46 0.79
C GLN A 286 0.39 2.30 2.06
#